data_AF-A0A3B6LUK6-F1
#
_entry.id   AF-A0A3B6LUK6-F1
#
_cell.length_a   1.000
_cell.length_b   1.000
_cell.length_c   1.000
_cell.angle_alpha   90.00
_cell.angle_beta   90.00
_cell.angle_gamma   90.00
#
_symmetry.space_group_name_H-M   'P 1'
#
loop_
_entity.id
_entity.type
_entity.pdbx_description
1 polymer ?
#
loop_
_entity_poly.entity_id
_entity_poly.type
_entity_poly.pdbx_seq_one_letter_code
_entity_poly.pdbx_strand_id
1 'polypeptide(L)'
;MEHTKREKQEAHVAEVRQELNALVKKHESLELDSKTRESELASALESAKSAKAEAQKALQEFQAMKKIAEGKAFFMQSKHVKVNYLLLTRIRSSPGAFADLPCSVSDAAAFYRAEEGSSTEKVFWSQYAKAGHPVPLRDQLKQLVELHKAAEQAMKGLIGRLWPGEAMPGSYFGLVRRLVDAYPWLEVINRSVCIEGARRALARAKVHWGKLDAEKLVKDGPPEGKEHRRPEMYYEGVLKGARLVVNECSKDLIFE
;
A
#
# COMPACT_ATOMS: atom_id res chain seq x y z
N MET A 1 89.79 54.61 -8.53
CA MET A 1 89.35 53.35 -9.19
C MET A 1 88.75 52.32 -8.21
N GLU A 2 89.17 52.28 -6.94
CA GLU A 2 88.59 51.33 -5.96
C GLU A 2 87.15 51.65 -5.53
N HIS A 3 86.81 52.93 -5.34
CA HIS A 3 85.49 53.34 -4.84
C HIS A 3 84.34 52.95 -5.79
N THR A 4 84.52 53.19 -7.08
CA THR A 4 83.53 52.87 -8.14
C THR A 4 83.33 51.37 -8.37
N LYS A 5 84.32 50.52 -8.04
CA LYS A 5 84.16 49.05 -8.07
C LYS A 5 83.38 48.55 -6.85
N ARG A 6 83.62 49.15 -5.67
CA ARG A 6 82.93 48.83 -4.42
C ARG A 6 81.43 49.17 -4.50
N GLU A 7 81.09 50.34 -5.02
CA GLU A 7 79.70 50.76 -5.24
C GLU A 7 78.94 49.83 -6.20
N LYS A 8 79.59 49.37 -7.28
CA LYS A 8 78.99 48.39 -8.20
C LYS A 8 78.75 47.02 -7.55
N GLN A 9 79.68 46.57 -6.70
CA GLN A 9 79.50 45.33 -5.94
C GLN A 9 78.39 45.46 -4.91
N GLU A 10 78.29 46.58 -4.20
CA GLU A 10 77.21 46.83 -3.24
C GLU A 10 75.83 46.88 -3.91
N ALA A 11 75.72 47.51 -5.10
CA ALA A 11 74.48 47.52 -5.87
C ALA A 11 74.04 46.11 -6.30
N HIS A 12 74.98 45.28 -6.80
CA HIS A 12 74.69 43.88 -7.13
C HIS A 12 74.28 43.05 -5.91
N VAL A 13 74.94 43.25 -4.77
CA VAL A 13 74.57 42.56 -3.53
C VAL A 13 73.18 42.99 -3.06
N ALA A 14 72.80 44.27 -3.21
CA ALA A 14 71.47 44.75 -2.88
C ALA A 14 70.38 44.14 -3.78
N GLU A 15 70.62 44.04 -5.08
CA GLU A 15 69.73 43.42 -6.06
C GLU A 15 69.51 41.93 -5.76
N VAL A 16 70.61 41.17 -5.58
CA VAL A 16 70.55 39.75 -5.21
C VAL A 16 69.79 39.55 -3.90
N ARG A 17 69.95 40.44 -2.93
CA ARG A 17 69.25 40.37 -1.64
C ARG A 17 67.75 40.64 -1.78
N GLN A 18 67.37 41.53 -2.69
CA GLN A 18 65.97 41.80 -3.01
C GLN A 18 65.31 40.63 -3.73
N GLU A 19 65.99 40.05 -4.74
CA GLU A 19 65.53 38.85 -5.44
C GLU A 19 65.40 37.65 -4.50
N LEU A 20 66.37 37.45 -3.62
CA LEU A 20 66.32 36.36 -2.62
C LEU A 20 65.12 36.52 -1.69
N ASN A 21 64.86 37.73 -1.20
CA ASN A 21 63.67 38.01 -0.38
C ASN A 21 62.35 37.80 -1.15
N ALA A 22 62.31 38.16 -2.43
CA ALA A 22 61.15 37.90 -3.27
C ALA A 22 60.92 36.38 -3.49
N LEU A 23 62.01 35.63 -3.67
CA LEU A 23 61.97 34.18 -3.84
C LEU A 23 61.50 33.48 -2.56
N VAL A 24 61.98 33.90 -1.39
CA VAL A 24 61.56 33.37 -0.09
C VAL A 24 60.05 33.58 0.13
N LYS A 25 59.54 34.80 -0.10
CA LYS A 25 58.10 35.09 0.00
C LYS A 25 57.26 34.23 -0.94
N LYS A 26 57.75 34.02 -2.17
CA LYS A 26 57.07 33.15 -3.14
C LYS A 26 57.08 31.69 -2.69
N HIS A 27 58.18 31.23 -2.10
CA HIS A 27 58.29 29.87 -1.57
C HIS A 27 57.33 29.64 -0.40
N GLU A 28 57.29 30.56 0.57
CA GLU A 28 56.36 30.51 1.71
C GLU A 28 54.89 30.49 1.23
N SER A 29 54.54 31.34 0.25
CA SER A 29 53.20 31.34 -0.34
C SER A 29 52.87 30.02 -1.03
N LEU A 30 53.82 29.41 -1.74
CA LEU A 30 53.64 28.12 -2.40
C LEU A 30 53.51 26.97 -1.40
N GLU A 31 54.26 27.00 -0.31
CA GLU A 31 54.17 25.99 0.75
C GLU A 31 52.79 26.03 1.42
N LEU A 32 52.25 27.23 1.63
CA LEU A 32 50.91 27.43 2.20
C LEU A 32 49.81 26.95 1.24
N ASP A 33 49.89 27.29 -0.05
CA ASP A 33 48.99 26.79 -1.10
C ASP A 33 49.06 25.25 -1.23
N SER A 34 50.27 24.67 -1.13
CA SER A 34 50.47 23.21 -1.14
C SER A 34 49.74 22.54 0.02
N LYS A 35 49.89 23.07 1.24
CA LYS A 35 49.21 22.54 2.44
C LYS A 35 47.68 22.65 2.33
N THR A 36 47.17 23.76 1.77
CA THR A 36 45.73 23.91 1.52
C THR A 36 45.23 22.85 0.53
N ARG A 37 45.90 22.67 -0.60
CA ARG A 37 45.52 21.67 -1.60
C ARG A 37 45.57 20.24 -1.07
N GLU A 38 46.57 19.92 -0.23
CA GLU A 38 46.64 18.62 0.44
C GLU A 38 45.41 18.37 1.33
N SER A 39 44.97 19.38 2.08
CA SER A 39 43.76 19.27 2.91
C SER A 39 42.48 19.09 2.08
N GLU A 40 42.36 19.82 0.97
CA GLU A 40 41.22 19.72 0.04
C GLU A 40 41.17 18.35 -0.65
N LEU A 41 42.32 17.85 -1.10
CA LEU A 41 42.45 16.52 -1.69
C LEU A 41 42.09 15.41 -0.69
N ALA A 42 42.51 15.54 0.57
CA ALA A 42 42.14 14.60 1.62
C ALA A 42 40.63 14.57 1.86
N SER A 43 39.99 15.75 1.94
CA SER A 43 38.53 15.87 2.07
C SER A 43 37.79 15.27 0.86
N ALA A 44 38.25 15.58 -0.36
CA ALA A 44 37.68 15.04 -1.59
C ALA A 44 37.80 13.51 -1.67
N LEU A 45 38.93 12.94 -1.23
CA LEU A 45 39.12 11.50 -1.17
C LEU A 45 38.17 10.81 -0.20
N GLU A 46 37.97 11.36 0.99
CA GLU A 46 37.02 10.81 1.97
C GLU A 46 35.58 10.90 1.46
N SER A 47 35.19 12.02 0.85
CA SER A 47 33.90 12.17 0.20
C SER A 47 33.69 11.15 -0.93
N ALA A 48 34.71 10.97 -1.79
CA ALA A 48 34.66 9.98 -2.87
C ALA A 48 34.57 8.54 -2.36
N LYS A 49 35.25 8.19 -1.26
CA LYS A 49 35.14 6.88 -0.60
C LYS A 49 33.71 6.65 -0.06
N SER A 50 33.14 7.65 0.60
CA SER A 50 31.77 7.60 1.11
C SER A 50 30.76 7.41 -0.03
N ALA A 51 30.86 8.22 -1.08
CA ALA A 51 30.00 8.13 -2.27
C ALA A 51 30.11 6.77 -2.97
N LYS A 52 31.32 6.21 -3.05
CA LYS A 52 31.55 4.85 -3.59
C LYS A 52 30.86 3.78 -2.74
N ALA A 53 30.95 3.87 -1.42
CA ALA A 53 30.30 2.93 -0.51
C ALA A 53 28.77 2.98 -0.65
N GLU A 54 28.20 4.19 -0.78
CA GLU A 54 26.76 4.38 -1.00
C GLU A 54 26.31 3.82 -2.35
N ALA A 55 27.06 4.08 -3.43
CA ALA A 55 26.77 3.53 -4.76
C ALA A 55 26.83 2.00 -4.78
N GLN A 56 27.80 1.40 -4.09
CA GLN A 56 27.90 -0.06 -3.96
C GLN A 56 26.72 -0.65 -3.20
N LYS A 57 26.26 0.01 -2.14
CA LYS A 57 25.06 -0.38 -1.39
C LYS A 57 23.81 -0.31 -2.28
N ALA A 58 23.63 0.77 -3.04
CA ALA A 58 22.51 0.91 -3.98
C ALA A 58 22.52 -0.21 -5.06
N LEU A 59 23.70 -0.55 -5.59
CA LEU A 59 23.84 -1.65 -6.56
C LEU A 59 23.41 -3.00 -5.96
N GLN A 60 23.76 -3.28 -4.70
CA GLN A 60 23.31 -4.49 -4.01
C GLN A 60 21.79 -4.50 -3.80
N GLU A 61 21.18 -3.35 -3.51
CA GLU A 61 19.71 -3.22 -3.42
C GLU A 61 19.03 -3.51 -4.77
N PHE A 62 19.55 -2.97 -5.88
CA PHE A 62 19.04 -3.27 -7.23
C PHE A 62 19.19 -4.74 -7.61
N GLN A 63 20.30 -5.38 -7.27
CA GLN A 63 20.49 -6.82 -7.52
C GLN A 63 19.51 -7.66 -6.70
N ALA A 64 19.22 -7.27 -5.45
CA ALA A 64 18.21 -7.93 -4.65
C ALA A 64 16.80 -7.74 -5.24
N MET A 65 16.46 -6.54 -5.72
CA MET A 65 15.20 -6.27 -6.43
C MET A 65 15.05 -7.15 -7.66
N LYS A 66 16.10 -7.27 -8.48
CA LYS A 66 16.08 -8.11 -9.68
C LYS A 66 15.72 -9.55 -9.34
N LYS A 67 16.30 -10.11 -8.27
CA LYS A 67 15.96 -11.47 -7.80
C LYS A 67 14.48 -11.58 -7.38
N ILE A 68 13.93 -10.58 -6.71
CA ILE A 68 12.52 -10.54 -6.30
C ILE A 68 11.60 -10.48 -7.53
N ALA A 69 11.91 -9.62 -8.50
CA ALA A 69 11.14 -9.48 -9.74
C ALA A 69 11.17 -10.77 -10.59
N GLU A 70 12.28 -11.51 -10.56
CA GLU A 70 12.42 -12.84 -11.17
C GLU A 70 11.69 -13.97 -10.38
N GLY A 71 11.00 -13.65 -9.28
CA GLY A 71 10.25 -14.62 -8.47
C GLY A 71 11.13 -15.53 -7.59
N LYS A 72 12.40 -15.19 -7.38
CA LYS A 72 13.32 -15.98 -6.55
C LYS A 72 13.08 -15.72 -5.06
N ALA A 73 13.32 -16.75 -4.23
CA ALA A 73 13.18 -16.66 -2.77
C ALA A 73 14.12 -15.58 -2.18
N PHE A 74 13.64 -14.84 -1.18
CA PHE A 74 14.38 -13.78 -0.51
C PHE A 74 14.20 -13.82 1.01
N PHE A 75 15.21 -13.34 1.73
CA PHE A 75 15.16 -13.19 3.19
C PHE A 75 14.84 -11.72 3.56
N MET A 76 13.92 -11.50 4.50
CA MET A 76 13.73 -10.20 5.14
C MET A 76 14.77 -10.05 6.26
N GLN A 77 15.55 -8.97 6.24
CA GLN A 77 16.39 -8.56 7.36
C GLN A 77 15.91 -7.16 7.76
N SER A 78 15.06 -7.08 8.78
CA SER A 78 14.80 -5.81 9.45
C SER A 78 15.99 -5.48 10.35
N LYS A 79 16.36 -4.20 10.44
CA LYS A 79 17.52 -3.75 11.25
C LYS A 79 17.39 -4.02 12.77
N HIS A 80 16.27 -4.56 13.26
CA HIS A 80 16.00 -4.60 14.70
C HIS A 80 15.60 -5.94 15.31
N VAL A 81 15.26 -7.01 14.58
CA VAL A 81 15.09 -8.32 15.24
C VAL A 81 15.33 -9.48 14.27
N LYS A 82 16.13 -10.46 14.71
CA LYS A 82 16.32 -11.76 14.05
C LYS A 82 15.11 -12.65 14.35
N VAL A 83 13.99 -12.44 13.65
CA VAL A 83 12.81 -13.32 13.75
C VAL A 83 12.57 -14.03 12.42
N ASN A 84 12.38 -15.35 12.49
CA ASN A 84 11.93 -16.16 11.36
C ASN A 84 10.47 -15.78 11.03
N TYR A 85 10.23 -15.26 9.83
CA TYR A 85 8.90 -14.86 9.38
C TYR A 85 8.02 -16.09 9.15
N LEU A 86 6.79 -16.05 9.68
CA LEU A 86 5.72 -16.98 9.33
C LEU A 86 4.88 -16.35 8.22
N LEU A 87 4.67 -17.09 7.12
CA LEU A 87 3.74 -16.74 6.05
C LEU A 87 2.31 -16.58 6.63
N LEU A 88 1.58 -15.56 6.17
CA LEU A 88 0.16 -15.29 6.50
C LEU A 88 -0.82 -16.38 6.03
N THR A 89 -0.35 -17.56 5.67
CA THR A 89 -1.15 -18.69 5.18
C THR A 89 -2.08 -19.32 6.24
N ARG A 90 -2.24 -18.71 7.43
CA ARG A 90 -2.98 -19.30 8.56
C ARG A 90 -4.23 -18.55 9.03
N ILE A 91 -4.68 -17.52 8.34
CA ILE A 91 -5.84 -16.73 8.82
C ILE A 91 -7.12 -17.19 8.14
N ARG A 92 -7.96 -17.87 8.92
CA ARG A 92 -9.34 -18.20 8.59
C ARG A 92 -10.22 -16.96 8.77
N SER A 93 -11.15 -16.78 7.84
CA SER A 93 -12.03 -15.63 7.68
C SER A 93 -12.86 -15.32 8.94
N SER A 94 -12.79 -14.07 9.43
CA SER A 94 -13.80 -13.49 10.34
C SER A 94 -14.84 -12.72 9.52
N PRO A 95 -16.16 -12.96 9.69
CA PRO A 95 -17.20 -12.18 9.04
C PRO A 95 -17.28 -10.76 9.63
N GLY A 96 -17.05 -9.73 8.82
CA GLY A 96 -17.28 -8.32 9.18
C GLY A 96 -16.06 -7.40 9.18
N ALA A 97 -14.84 -7.92 9.02
CA ALA A 97 -13.60 -7.15 9.18
C ALA A 97 -13.20 -6.23 7.99
N PHE A 98 -14.05 -6.09 6.97
CA PHE A 98 -13.67 -5.43 5.71
C PHE A 98 -14.47 -4.14 5.39
N ALA A 99 -15.34 -3.68 6.29
CA ALA A 99 -16.10 -2.44 6.08
C ALA A 99 -15.21 -1.18 6.16
N ASP A 100 -14.13 -1.24 6.95
CA ASP A 100 -13.17 -0.14 7.14
C ASP A 100 -11.82 -0.48 6.51
N LEU A 101 -11.80 -0.95 5.25
CA LEU A 101 -10.55 -1.35 4.62
C LEU A 101 -9.62 -0.14 4.45
N PRO A 102 -8.45 -0.12 5.09
CA PRO A 102 -7.57 1.05 5.07
C PRO A 102 -6.96 1.31 3.69
N CYS A 103 -7.01 2.56 3.22
CA CYS A 103 -6.53 3.00 1.90
C CYS A 103 -4.99 2.91 1.73
N SER A 104 -4.24 2.69 2.81
CA SER A 104 -2.79 2.52 2.78
C SER A 104 -2.28 1.47 3.77
N VAL A 105 -1.06 1.00 3.51
CA VAL A 105 -0.34 0.06 4.37
C VAL A 105 -0.11 0.64 5.78
N SER A 106 0.05 1.96 5.90
CA SER A 106 0.14 2.66 7.20
C SER A 106 -1.19 2.68 7.95
N ASP A 107 -2.30 2.80 7.22
CA ASP A 107 -3.63 2.78 7.81
C ASP A 107 -3.99 1.36 8.29
N ALA A 108 -3.57 0.32 7.55
CA ALA A 108 -3.67 -1.07 8.01
C ALA A 108 -2.86 -1.32 9.28
N ALA A 109 -1.63 -0.80 9.34
CA ALA A 109 -0.83 -0.84 10.56
C ALA A 109 -1.48 -0.10 11.73
N ALA A 110 -2.20 1.00 11.50
CA ALA A 110 -2.93 1.70 12.54
C ALA A 110 -4.16 0.90 13.02
N PHE A 111 -4.95 0.35 12.09
CA PHE A 111 -6.14 -0.45 12.36
C PHE A 111 -5.83 -1.65 13.28
N TYR A 112 -4.89 -2.52 12.88
CA TYR A 112 -4.54 -3.71 13.66
C TYR A 112 -3.79 -3.40 14.96
N ARG A 113 -3.19 -2.21 15.10
CA ARG A 113 -2.62 -1.77 16.38
C ARG A 113 -3.70 -1.48 17.42
N ALA A 114 -4.84 -0.93 16.98
CA ALA A 114 -5.96 -0.57 17.85
C ALA A 114 -6.79 -1.78 18.32
N GLU A 115 -6.63 -2.94 17.69
CA GLU A 115 -7.32 -4.18 18.07
C GLU A 115 -6.84 -4.70 19.44
N GLU A 116 -7.76 -5.07 20.33
CA GLU A 116 -7.45 -5.65 21.65
C GLU A 116 -6.88 -7.07 21.51
N GLY A 117 -5.85 -7.37 22.30
CA GLY A 117 -5.11 -8.64 22.22
C GLY A 117 -3.90 -8.61 21.28
N SER A 118 -3.20 -9.74 21.23
CA SER A 118 -2.04 -9.96 20.35
C SER A 118 -2.45 -10.92 19.23
N SER A 119 -2.78 -10.37 18.06
CA SER A 119 -3.06 -11.16 16.85
C SER A 119 -1.82 -11.27 15.96
N THR A 120 -1.72 -12.35 15.19
CA THR A 120 -0.67 -12.53 14.18
C THR A 120 -0.63 -11.40 13.16
N GLU A 121 -1.79 -10.81 12.90
CA GLU A 121 -2.05 -9.67 12.04
C GLU A 121 -1.44 -8.40 12.63
N LYS A 122 -1.63 -8.15 13.93
CA LYS A 122 -0.99 -7.03 14.64
C LYS A 122 0.53 -7.09 14.56
N VAL A 123 1.11 -8.28 14.71
CA VAL A 123 2.56 -8.48 14.53
C VAL A 123 2.98 -8.22 13.10
N PHE A 124 2.28 -8.77 12.10
CA PHE A 124 2.58 -8.56 10.68
C PHE A 124 2.49 -7.07 10.29
N TRP A 125 1.42 -6.39 10.69
CA TRP A 125 1.20 -5.00 10.28
C TRP A 125 2.08 -3.99 11.02
N SER A 126 2.57 -4.32 12.22
CA SER A 126 3.50 -3.46 12.96
C SER A 126 4.80 -3.15 12.19
N GLN A 127 5.24 -4.04 11.29
CA GLN A 127 6.45 -3.85 10.48
C GLN A 127 6.33 -2.74 9.42
N TYR A 128 5.12 -2.24 9.21
CA TYR A 128 4.80 -1.15 8.27
C TYR A 128 4.48 0.17 8.98
N ALA A 129 4.59 0.21 10.31
CA ALA A 129 4.48 1.45 11.05
C ALA A 129 5.55 2.43 10.54
N LYS A 130 5.12 3.68 10.29
CA LYS A 130 5.95 4.76 9.76
C LYS A 130 7.23 4.91 10.61
N ALA A 131 8.35 4.40 10.12
CA ALA A 131 9.64 4.67 10.73
C ALA A 131 10.08 6.10 10.40
N GLY A 132 10.76 6.79 11.31
CA GLY A 132 11.31 8.14 11.09
C GLY A 132 12.38 8.22 9.99
N HIS A 133 12.66 7.12 9.29
CA HIS A 133 13.59 7.03 8.17
C HIS A 133 12.92 6.33 6.97
N PRO A 134 13.24 6.72 5.71
CA PRO A 134 12.72 6.05 4.53
C PRO A 134 13.05 4.56 4.55
N VAL A 135 12.02 3.72 4.43
CA VAL A 135 12.19 2.26 4.31
C VAL A 135 12.95 1.99 3.01
N PRO A 136 14.03 1.19 3.01
CA PRO A 136 14.76 0.85 1.79
C PRO A 136 13.82 0.25 0.73
N LEU A 137 14.01 0.62 -0.53
CA LEU A 137 13.13 0.24 -1.65
C LEU A 137 12.96 -1.28 -1.78
N ARG A 138 14.04 -2.04 -1.51
CA ARG A 138 14.01 -3.51 -1.45
C ARG A 138 12.95 -4.01 -0.49
N ASP A 139 12.87 -3.43 0.70
CA ASP A 139 11.96 -3.89 1.74
C ASP A 139 10.52 -3.43 1.42
N GLN A 140 10.32 -2.28 0.78
CA GLN A 140 9.02 -1.88 0.19
C GLN A 140 8.52 -2.86 -0.89
N LEU A 141 9.43 -3.40 -1.72
CA LEU A 141 9.05 -4.38 -2.76
C LEU A 141 8.63 -5.72 -2.14
N LYS A 142 9.32 -6.17 -1.09
CA LYS A 142 8.95 -7.39 -0.35
C LYS A 142 7.56 -7.26 0.25
N GLN A 143 7.31 -6.10 0.85
CA GLN A 143 6.02 -5.70 1.40
C GLN A 143 4.89 -5.77 0.37
N LEU A 144 5.12 -5.24 -0.84
CA LEU A 144 4.16 -5.30 -1.94
C LEU A 144 3.88 -6.75 -2.40
N VAL A 145 4.92 -7.58 -2.49
CA VAL A 145 4.78 -9.00 -2.88
C VAL A 145 3.94 -9.78 -1.88
N GLU A 146 4.16 -9.58 -0.58
CA GLU A 146 3.35 -10.25 0.45
C GLU A 146 1.89 -9.77 0.44
N LEU A 147 1.66 -8.47 0.23
CA LEU A 147 0.30 -7.93 0.06
C LEU A 147 -0.41 -8.55 -1.16
N HIS A 148 0.30 -8.66 -2.29
CA HIS A 148 -0.24 -9.28 -3.50
C HIS A 148 -0.66 -10.73 -3.26
N LYS A 149 0.18 -11.53 -2.58
CA LYS A 149 -0.15 -12.92 -2.20
C LYS A 149 -1.36 -12.99 -1.28
N ALA A 150 -1.44 -12.11 -0.28
CA ALA A 150 -2.59 -12.07 0.64
C ALA A 150 -3.89 -11.72 -0.10
N ALA A 151 -3.84 -10.73 -0.98
CA ALA A 151 -4.97 -10.35 -1.83
C ALA A 151 -5.41 -11.50 -2.74
N GLU A 152 -4.46 -12.19 -3.39
CA GLU A 152 -4.76 -13.34 -4.24
C GLU A 152 -5.52 -14.44 -3.47
N GLN A 153 -5.09 -14.76 -2.25
CA GLN A 153 -5.75 -15.79 -1.45
C GLN A 153 -7.12 -15.35 -0.96
N ALA A 154 -7.29 -14.08 -0.58
CA ALA A 154 -8.60 -13.53 -0.24
C ALA A 154 -9.57 -13.62 -1.43
N MET A 155 -9.11 -13.26 -2.63
CA MET A 155 -9.91 -13.37 -3.86
C MET A 155 -10.29 -14.82 -4.17
N LYS A 156 -9.35 -15.76 -4.08
CA LYS A 156 -9.62 -17.20 -4.23
C LYS A 156 -10.67 -17.70 -3.24
N GLY A 157 -10.54 -17.30 -1.96
CA GLY A 157 -11.50 -17.65 -0.92
C GLY A 157 -12.90 -17.06 -1.16
N LEU A 158 -12.99 -15.84 -1.68
CA LEU A 158 -14.27 -15.24 -2.07
C LEU A 158 -14.90 -15.96 -3.27
N ILE A 159 -14.13 -16.15 -4.35
CA ILE A 159 -14.59 -16.83 -5.57
C ILE A 159 -15.07 -18.25 -5.26
N GLY A 160 -14.33 -19.01 -4.44
CA GLY A 160 -14.72 -20.37 -4.07
C GLY A 160 -16.04 -20.45 -3.29
N ARG A 161 -16.43 -19.36 -2.58
CA ARG A 161 -17.71 -19.28 -1.88
C ARG A 161 -18.86 -18.85 -2.79
N LEU A 162 -18.59 -17.93 -3.72
CA LEU A 162 -19.59 -17.41 -4.64
C LEU A 162 -19.93 -18.41 -5.76
N TRP A 163 -18.95 -19.17 -6.24
CA TRP A 163 -19.12 -20.18 -7.30
C TRP A 163 -18.61 -21.55 -6.86
N PRO A 164 -19.32 -22.24 -5.95
CA PRO A 164 -18.93 -23.57 -5.51
C PRO A 164 -19.00 -24.56 -6.69
N GLY A 165 -17.87 -25.18 -7.04
CA GLY A 165 -17.77 -26.19 -8.10
C GLY A 165 -17.23 -25.67 -9.45
N GLU A 166 -17.09 -24.36 -9.63
CA GLU A 166 -16.41 -23.82 -10.81
C GLU A 166 -14.89 -23.90 -10.67
N ALA A 167 -14.20 -24.10 -11.81
CA ALA A 167 -12.74 -24.11 -11.84
C ALA A 167 -12.18 -22.74 -11.38
N MET A 168 -11.27 -22.77 -10.41
CA MET A 168 -10.60 -21.57 -9.90
C MET A 168 -9.72 -20.95 -11.00
N PRO A 169 -9.72 -19.61 -11.19
CA PRO A 169 -8.83 -18.98 -12.15
C PRO A 169 -7.36 -19.22 -11.78
N GLY A 170 -6.56 -19.59 -12.77
CA GLY A 170 -5.15 -19.94 -12.57
C GLY A 170 -4.20 -18.73 -12.43
N SER A 171 -4.69 -17.51 -12.65
CA SER A 171 -3.88 -16.28 -12.60
C SER A 171 -4.57 -15.18 -11.80
N TYR A 172 -3.78 -14.26 -11.23
CA TYR A 172 -4.30 -13.11 -10.50
C TYR A 172 -5.24 -12.26 -11.36
N PHE A 173 -4.87 -12.00 -12.61
CA PHE A 173 -5.76 -11.30 -13.55
C PHE A 173 -7.07 -12.05 -13.78
N GLY A 174 -7.03 -13.38 -13.87
CA GLY A 174 -8.24 -14.20 -13.96
C GLY A 174 -9.14 -14.07 -12.72
N LEU A 175 -8.57 -13.95 -11.53
CA LEU A 175 -9.33 -13.67 -10.29
C LEU A 175 -10.01 -12.30 -10.35
N VAL A 176 -9.26 -11.26 -10.71
CA VAL A 176 -9.79 -9.89 -10.85
C VAL A 176 -10.90 -9.85 -11.89
N ARG A 177 -10.67 -10.44 -13.06
CA ARG A 177 -11.65 -10.50 -14.14
C ARG A 177 -12.94 -11.21 -13.71
N ARG A 178 -12.86 -12.37 -13.05
CA ARG A 178 -14.05 -13.07 -12.55
C ARG A 178 -14.86 -12.22 -11.58
N LEU A 179 -14.20 -11.44 -10.71
CA LEU A 179 -14.89 -10.53 -9.78
C LEU A 179 -15.57 -9.36 -10.50
N VAL A 180 -14.91 -8.78 -11.51
CA VAL A 180 -15.49 -7.69 -12.33
C VAL A 180 -16.69 -8.20 -13.12
N ASP A 181 -16.55 -9.37 -13.75
CA ASP A 181 -17.59 -10.00 -14.57
C ASP A 181 -18.80 -10.43 -13.72
N ALA A 182 -18.61 -10.64 -12.41
CA ALA A 182 -19.69 -10.97 -11.49
C ALA A 182 -20.57 -9.77 -11.09
N TYR A 183 -20.10 -8.53 -11.27
CA TYR A 183 -20.83 -7.36 -10.80
C TYR A 183 -22.22 -7.20 -11.46
N PRO A 184 -22.37 -7.33 -12.80
CA PRO A 184 -23.69 -7.36 -13.42
C PRO A 184 -24.57 -8.50 -12.93
N TRP A 185 -23.99 -9.67 -12.64
CA TRP A 185 -24.73 -10.81 -12.10
C TRP A 185 -25.24 -10.57 -10.68
N LEU A 186 -24.50 -9.83 -9.84
CA LEU A 186 -24.97 -9.41 -8.53
C LEU A 186 -26.14 -8.42 -8.61
N GLU A 187 -26.16 -7.52 -9.61
CA GLU A 187 -27.33 -6.66 -9.86
C GLU A 187 -28.56 -7.49 -10.23
N VAL A 188 -28.39 -8.51 -11.06
CA VAL A 188 -29.47 -9.45 -11.43
C VAL A 188 -29.99 -10.20 -10.20
N ILE A 189 -29.10 -10.68 -9.32
CA ILE A 189 -29.51 -11.31 -8.05
C ILE A 189 -30.28 -10.33 -7.16
N ASN A 190 -29.80 -9.10 -7.00
CA ASN A 190 -30.47 -8.10 -6.17
C ASN A 190 -31.88 -7.80 -6.67
N ARG A 191 -32.05 -7.66 -7.99
CA ARG A 191 -33.37 -7.49 -8.62
C ARG A 191 -34.25 -8.72 -8.39
N SER A 192 -33.71 -9.91 -8.60
CA SER A 192 -34.41 -11.18 -8.38
C SER A 192 -34.93 -11.32 -6.95
N VAL A 193 -34.09 -11.06 -5.94
CA VAL A 193 -34.48 -11.13 -4.52
C VAL A 193 -35.58 -10.11 -4.20
N CYS A 194 -35.49 -8.91 -4.77
CA CYS A 194 -36.52 -7.88 -4.63
C CYS A 194 -37.86 -8.33 -5.23
N ILE A 195 -37.83 -8.87 -6.46
CA ILE A 195 -39.01 -9.39 -7.17
C ILE A 195 -39.66 -10.53 -6.38
N GLU A 196 -38.88 -11.50 -5.89
CA GLU A 196 -39.40 -12.63 -5.13
C GLU A 196 -40.02 -12.18 -3.80
N GLY A 197 -39.36 -11.25 -3.10
CA GLY A 197 -39.90 -10.64 -1.88
C GLY A 197 -41.23 -9.94 -2.14
N ALA A 198 -41.30 -9.12 -3.19
CA ALA A 198 -42.53 -8.43 -3.59
C ALA A 198 -43.64 -9.40 -4.00
N ARG A 199 -43.31 -10.43 -4.79
CA ARG A 199 -44.26 -11.48 -5.22
C ARG A 199 -44.92 -12.16 -4.02
N ARG A 200 -44.13 -12.56 -3.02
CA ARG A 200 -44.65 -13.20 -1.80
C ARG A 200 -45.48 -12.25 -0.95
N ALA A 201 -45.04 -11.01 -0.79
CA ALA A 201 -45.79 -10.00 -0.03
C ALA A 201 -47.16 -9.74 -0.66
N LEU A 202 -47.20 -9.53 -1.99
CA LEU A 202 -48.43 -9.31 -2.74
C LEU A 202 -49.34 -10.53 -2.74
N ALA A 203 -48.78 -11.75 -2.83
CA ALA A 203 -49.56 -12.98 -2.70
C ALA A 203 -50.21 -13.11 -1.32
N ARG A 204 -49.47 -12.84 -0.23
CA ARG A 204 -50.04 -12.85 1.13
C ARG A 204 -51.09 -11.76 1.32
N ALA A 205 -50.90 -10.57 0.76
CA ALA A 205 -51.93 -9.53 0.76
C ALA A 205 -53.19 -9.98 0.01
N LYS A 206 -53.03 -10.61 -1.17
CA LYS A 206 -54.14 -11.09 -1.99
C LYS A 206 -54.97 -12.20 -1.34
N VAL A 207 -54.38 -13.02 -0.47
CA VAL A 207 -55.12 -14.00 0.36
C VAL A 207 -56.13 -13.31 1.28
N HIS A 208 -55.79 -12.15 1.82
CA HIS A 208 -56.69 -11.37 2.69
C HIS A 208 -57.60 -10.40 1.90
N TRP A 209 -57.15 -9.92 0.75
CA TRP A 209 -57.90 -9.04 -0.16
C TRP A 209 -58.03 -9.70 -1.54
N GLY A 210 -59.00 -10.60 -1.71
CA GLY A 210 -59.12 -11.39 -2.95
C GLY A 210 -59.31 -10.57 -4.24
N LYS A 211 -59.83 -9.34 -4.15
CA LYS A 211 -59.98 -8.40 -5.26
C LYS A 211 -58.77 -7.48 -5.48
N LEU A 212 -57.66 -7.72 -4.79
CA LEU A 212 -56.44 -6.92 -4.91
C LEU A 212 -55.87 -7.02 -6.33
N ASP A 213 -55.81 -5.86 -6.98
CA ASP A 213 -55.04 -5.63 -8.20
C ASP A 213 -53.66 -5.11 -7.79
N ALA A 214 -52.65 -5.98 -7.89
CA ALA A 214 -51.30 -5.69 -7.44
C ALA A 214 -50.59 -4.64 -8.31
N GLU A 215 -50.89 -4.60 -9.60
CA GLU A 215 -50.30 -3.63 -10.52
C GLU A 215 -50.85 -2.23 -10.24
N LYS A 216 -52.17 -2.12 -10.09
CA LYS A 216 -52.81 -0.86 -9.65
C LYS A 216 -52.33 -0.43 -8.29
N LEU A 217 -52.19 -1.34 -7.31
CA LEU A 217 -51.70 -0.99 -5.97
C LEU A 217 -50.30 -0.35 -5.99
N VAL A 218 -49.42 -0.79 -6.91
CA VAL A 218 -48.04 -0.27 -7.00
C VAL A 218 -47.99 1.02 -7.81
N LYS A 219 -48.80 1.13 -8.87
CA LYS A 219 -48.83 2.31 -9.75
C LYS A 219 -49.64 3.46 -9.17
N ASP A 220 -50.74 3.14 -8.50
CA ASP A 220 -51.65 4.10 -7.92
C ASP A 220 -51.22 4.36 -6.48
N GLY A 221 -51.23 5.63 -6.06
CA GLY A 221 -50.96 5.99 -4.69
C GLY A 221 -52.02 5.45 -3.72
N PRO A 222 -51.86 5.71 -2.41
CA PRO A 222 -52.91 5.43 -1.42
C PRO A 222 -54.25 6.00 -1.89
N PRO A 223 -55.38 5.31 -1.62
CA PRO A 223 -56.70 5.83 -1.97
C PRO A 223 -56.91 7.24 -1.42
N GLU A 224 -57.71 8.04 -2.12
CA GLU A 224 -58.05 9.39 -1.70
C GLU A 224 -58.58 9.41 -0.25
N GLY A 225 -58.01 10.29 0.58
CA GLY A 225 -58.26 10.38 2.02
C GLY A 225 -57.43 9.43 2.89
N LYS A 226 -56.50 8.66 2.31
CA LYS A 226 -55.58 7.76 3.03
C LYS A 226 -54.10 8.06 2.76
N GLU A 227 -53.77 9.27 2.36
CA GLU A 227 -52.40 9.72 2.05
C GLU A 227 -51.44 9.63 3.25
N HIS A 228 -51.99 9.64 4.46
CA HIS A 228 -51.27 9.43 5.72
C HIS A 228 -50.81 7.97 5.92
N ARG A 229 -51.38 6.99 5.19
CA ARG A 229 -51.01 5.58 5.29
C ARG A 229 -49.86 5.30 4.33
N ARG A 230 -48.64 5.50 4.81
CA ARG A 230 -47.42 5.22 4.06
C ARG A 230 -46.79 3.88 4.46
N PRO A 231 -46.27 3.06 3.52
CA PRO A 231 -45.66 1.77 3.83
C PRO A 231 -44.57 1.84 4.90
N GLU A 232 -43.79 2.93 4.93
CA GLU A 232 -42.68 3.14 5.86
C GLU A 232 -43.10 3.07 7.33
N MET A 233 -44.34 3.48 7.63
CA MET A 233 -44.90 3.46 8.98
C MET A 233 -45.10 2.04 9.52
N TYR A 234 -45.11 1.03 8.65
CA TYR A 234 -45.37 -0.36 8.99
C TYR A 234 -44.12 -1.24 8.94
N TYR A 235 -42.98 -0.74 8.44
CA TYR A 235 -41.77 -1.53 8.23
C TYR A 235 -41.24 -2.18 9.51
N GLU A 236 -41.22 -1.46 10.63
CA GLU A 236 -40.77 -2.02 11.90
C GLU A 236 -41.67 -3.18 12.36
N GLY A 237 -42.99 -3.01 12.20
CA GLY A 237 -43.98 -4.03 12.58
C GLY A 237 -43.88 -5.32 11.76
N VAL A 238 -43.43 -5.23 10.50
CA VAL A 238 -43.32 -6.40 9.60
C VAL A 238 -41.92 -7.00 9.54
N LEU A 239 -40.89 -6.30 10.03
CA LEU A 239 -39.49 -6.72 9.87
C LEU A 239 -39.20 -8.10 10.50
N LYS A 240 -39.77 -8.39 11.67
CA LYS A 240 -39.62 -9.70 12.33
C LYS A 240 -40.19 -10.83 11.46
N GLY A 241 -41.36 -10.59 10.84
CA GLY A 241 -41.98 -11.54 9.92
C GLY A 241 -41.17 -11.70 8.63
N ALA A 242 -40.67 -10.60 8.06
CA ALA A 242 -39.84 -10.63 6.86
C ALA A 242 -38.58 -11.49 7.04
N ARG A 243 -37.91 -11.43 8.22
CA ARG A 243 -36.75 -12.27 8.53
C ARG A 243 -37.07 -13.77 8.55
N LEU A 244 -38.29 -14.16 8.92
CA LEU A 244 -38.71 -15.57 8.88
C LEU A 244 -38.90 -16.04 7.43
N VAL A 245 -39.46 -15.18 6.57
CA VAL A 245 -39.68 -15.48 5.15
C VAL A 245 -38.37 -15.65 4.37
N VAL A 246 -37.29 -14.99 4.76
CA VAL A 246 -35.96 -15.14 4.13
C VAL A 246 -35.51 -16.61 4.10
N ASN A 247 -35.84 -17.40 5.12
CA ASN A 247 -35.49 -18.82 5.17
C ASN A 247 -36.38 -19.69 4.26
N GLU A 248 -37.54 -19.19 3.84
CA GLU A 248 -38.46 -19.85 2.91
C GLU A 248 -38.17 -19.49 1.44
N CYS A 249 -37.31 -18.50 1.18
CA CYS A 249 -36.96 -18.06 -0.17
C CYS A 249 -36.07 -19.11 -0.85
N SER A 250 -36.43 -19.49 -2.08
CA SER A 250 -35.56 -20.32 -2.91
C SER A 250 -34.34 -19.51 -3.30
N LYS A 251 -33.15 -20.04 -3.03
CA LYS A 251 -31.87 -19.38 -3.32
C LYS A 251 -31.32 -19.74 -4.70
N ASP A 252 -31.95 -20.71 -5.36
CA ASP A 252 -31.48 -21.31 -6.61
C ASP A 252 -32.23 -20.77 -7.84
N LEU A 253 -33.15 -19.81 -7.65
CA LEU A 253 -33.98 -19.24 -8.72
C LEU A 253 -33.68 -17.75 -8.91
N ILE A 254 -33.44 -17.36 -10.15
CA ILE A 254 -33.30 -15.96 -10.55
C ILE A 254 -34.60 -15.50 -11.23
N PHE A 255 -35.18 -14.42 -10.73
CA PHE A 255 -36.31 -13.72 -11.32
C PHE A 255 -35.80 -12.51 -12.09
N GLU A 256 -36.18 -12.39 -13.36
CA GLU A 256 -35.89 -11.25 -14.23
C GLU A 256 -37.11 -10.34 -14.39
#